data_AF-A0A964USV3-F1
#
_entry.id   AF-A0A964USV3-F1
#
_cell.length_a   1.000
_cell.length_b   1.000
_cell.length_c   1.000
_cell.angle_alpha   90.00
_cell.angle_beta   90.00
_cell.angle_gamma   90.00
#
_symmetry.space_group_name_H-M   'P 1'
#
loop_
_entity.id
_entity.type
_entity.pdbx_description
1 polymer ?
#
loop_
_entity_poly.entity_id
_entity_poly.type
_entity_poly.pdbx_seq_one_letter_code
_entity_poly.pdbx_strand_id
1 'polypeptide(L)'
;MNIWLAIALTAVGCYAVKLIGLLVPAGVLERPLVQRLAALLPVALLAALTAQQTFAEGQHLVLDAKAAGLAAAGVAFLLRAPFLVIIGAAVLVTAGVRALG
;
A
#
# COMPACT_ATOMS: atom_id res chain seq x y z
N MET A 1 -12.19 28.13 2.23
CA MET A 1 -12.12 28.31 0.76
C MET A 1 -10.98 27.47 0.13
N ASN A 2 -9.76 27.50 0.67
CA ASN A 2 -8.62 26.72 0.14
C ASN A 2 -8.84 25.20 0.06
N ILE A 3 -9.51 24.59 1.06
CA ILE A 3 -9.77 23.14 1.06
C ILE A 3 -10.66 22.73 -0.12
N TRP A 4 -11.72 23.49 -0.40
CA TRP A 4 -12.58 23.25 -1.56
C TRP A 4 -11.84 23.38 -2.89
N LEU A 5 -10.93 24.35 -2.98
CA LEU A 5 -10.02 24.49 -4.13
C LEU A 5 -9.08 23.29 -4.27
N ALA A 6 -8.49 22.80 -3.18
CA ALA A 6 -7.61 21.62 -3.19
C ALA A 6 -8.36 20.34 -3.59
N ILE A 7 -9.59 20.16 -3.10
CA ILE A 7 -10.47 19.04 -3.49
C ILE A 7 -10.83 19.13 -4.97
N ALA A 8 -11.24 20.30 -5.45
CA ALA A 8 -11.56 20.49 -6.87
C ALA A 8 -10.34 20.23 -7.76
N LEU A 9 -9.17 20.73 -7.37
CA LEU A 9 -7.92 20.53 -8.10
C LEU A 9 -7.51 19.05 -8.13
N THR A 10 -7.61 18.33 -7.02
CA THR A 10 -7.31 16.89 -6.96
C THR A 10 -8.31 16.07 -7.78
N ALA A 11 -9.60 16.40 -7.72
CA ALA A 11 -10.62 15.74 -8.54
C ALA A 11 -10.36 15.93 -10.04
N VAL A 12 -10.10 17.16 -10.48
CA VAL A 12 -9.75 17.48 -11.88
C VAL A 12 -8.43 16.81 -12.27
N GLY A 13 -7.43 16.82 -11.40
CA GLY A 13 -6.14 16.16 -11.63
C GLY A 13 -6.27 14.64 -11.82
N CYS A 14 -7.01 13.97 -10.94
CA CYS A 14 -7.31 12.54 -11.07
C CYS A 14 -8.06 12.23 -12.37
N TYR A 15 -9.02 13.07 -12.75
CA TYR A 15 -9.75 12.93 -14.01
C TYR A 15 -8.81 13.11 -15.22
N ALA A 16 -7.96 14.14 -15.21
CA ALA A 16 -7.01 14.40 -16.28
C ALA A 16 -6.03 13.23 -16.46
N VAL A 17 -5.50 12.67 -15.37
CA VAL A 17 -4.63 11.48 -15.42
C VAL A 17 -5.37 10.27 -16.01
N LYS A 18 -6.62 10.05 -15.61
CA LYS A 18 -7.44 8.97 -16.19
C LYS A 18 -7.68 9.18 -17.69
N LEU A 19 -7.96 10.42 -18.09
CA LEU A 19 -8.16 10.79 -19.48
C LEU A 19 -6.88 10.55 -20.29
N ILE A 20 -5.73 11.01 -19.81
CA ILE A 20 -4.42 10.74 -20.43
C ILE A 20 -4.23 9.23 -20.63
N GLY A 21 -4.56 8.42 -19.62
CA GLY A 21 -4.52 6.96 -19.70
C GLY A 21 -5.40 6.36 -20.82
N LEU A 22 -6.59 6.94 -21.07
CA LEU A 22 -7.48 6.53 -22.15
C LEU A 22 -6.96 6.95 -23.54
N LEU A 23 -6.22 8.05 -23.63
CA LEU A 23 -5.60 8.51 -24.88
C LEU A 23 -4.29 7.78 -25.21
N VAL A 24 -3.77 6.91 -24.33
CA VAL A 24 -2.53 6.17 -24.59
C VAL A 24 -2.71 5.26 -25.82
N PRO A 25 -1.85 5.37 -26.84
CA PRO A 25 -1.93 4.52 -28.03
C PRO A 25 -1.73 3.03 -27.71
N ALA A 26 -2.51 2.16 -28.35
CA ALA A 26 -2.44 0.70 -28.16
C ALA A 26 -1.02 0.14 -28.34
N GLY A 27 -0.25 0.63 -29.31
CA GLY A 27 1.12 0.18 -29.57
C GLY A 27 2.14 0.48 -28.44
N VAL A 28 1.83 1.39 -27.50
CA VAL A 28 2.65 1.60 -26.29
C VAL A 28 2.29 0.57 -25.22
N LEU A 29 1.01 0.22 -25.11
CA LEU A 29 0.49 -0.74 -24.13
C LEU A 29 0.80 -2.19 -24.50
N GLU A 30 1.02 -2.49 -25.78
CA GLU A 30 1.43 -3.81 -26.27
C GLU A 30 2.88 -4.17 -25.94
N ARG A 31 3.68 -3.21 -25.47
CA ARG A 31 5.06 -3.49 -25.04
C ARG A 31 5.05 -4.42 -23.82
N PRO A 32 5.76 -5.56 -23.84
CA PRO A 32 5.72 -6.54 -22.77
C PRO A 32 6.17 -5.99 -21.42
N LEU A 33 7.09 -5.02 -21.42
CA LEU A 33 7.52 -4.34 -20.19
C LEU A 33 6.40 -3.49 -19.57
N VAL A 34 5.64 -2.75 -20.38
CA VAL A 34 4.56 -1.87 -19.91
C VAL A 34 3.44 -2.71 -19.29
N GLN A 35 3.06 -3.83 -19.91
CA GLN A 35 2.05 -4.73 -19.36
C GLN A 35 2.48 -5.35 -18.03
N ARG A 36 3.73 -5.81 -17.92
CA ARG A 36 4.26 -6.38 -16.67
C ARG A 36 4.25 -5.35 -15.55
N LEU A 37 4.68 -4.11 -15.83
CA LEU A 37 4.66 -3.03 -14.84
C LEU A 37 3.23 -2.65 -14.45
N ALA A 38 2.31 -2.56 -15.41
CA ALA A 38 0.89 -2.27 -15.15
C ALA A 38 0.23 -3.32 -14.25
N ALA A 39 0.57 -4.60 -14.42
CA ALA A 39 0.07 -5.68 -13.57
C ALA A 39 0.66 -5.66 -12.15
N LEU A 40 1.91 -5.19 -11.99
CA LEU A 40 2.59 -5.12 -10.69
C LEU A 40 2.30 -3.83 -9.90
N LEU A 41 1.91 -2.77 -10.59
CA LEU A 41 1.62 -1.45 -10.02
C LEU A 41 0.67 -1.51 -8.81
N PRO A 42 -0.49 -2.19 -8.84
CA PRO A 42 -1.39 -2.24 -7.71
C PRO A 42 -0.75 -2.83 -6.46
N VAL A 43 -0.05 -3.96 -6.61
CA VAL A 43 0.61 -4.64 -5.48
C VAL A 43 1.78 -3.81 -4.97
N ALA A 44 2.57 -3.21 -5.85
CA ALA A 44 3.69 -2.33 -5.47
C ALA A 44 3.20 -1.09 -4.71
N LEU A 45 2.11 -0.46 -5.15
CA LEU A 45 1.51 0.70 -4.48
C LEU A 45 0.92 0.32 -3.12
N LEU A 46 0.22 -0.82 -3.01
CA LEU A 46 -0.30 -1.32 -1.73
C LEU A 46 0.84 -1.69 -0.76
N ALA A 47 1.92 -2.28 -1.25
CA ALA A 47 3.10 -2.60 -0.45
C ALA A 47 3.79 -1.32 0.04
N ALA A 48 3.98 -0.33 -0.83
CA ALA A 48 4.53 0.97 -0.46
C ALA A 48 3.64 1.70 0.56
N LEU A 49 2.32 1.68 0.36
CA LEU A 49 1.36 2.26 1.30
C LEU A 49 1.46 1.57 2.67
N THR A 50 1.53 0.25 2.68
CA THR A 50 1.66 -0.53 3.92
C THR A 50 2.96 -0.20 4.63
N ALA A 51 4.08 -0.11 3.91
CA ALA A 51 5.36 0.30 4.47
C ALA A 51 5.28 1.71 5.07
N GLN A 52 4.71 2.68 4.33
CA GLN A 52 4.55 4.04 4.80
C GLN A 52 3.65 4.13 6.04
N GLN A 53 2.50 3.44 6.04
CA GLN A 53 1.57 3.42 7.18
C GLN A 53 2.09 2.63 8.40
N THR A 54 3.11 1.79 8.20
CA THR A 54 3.72 0.99 9.28
C THR A 54 4.91 1.70 9.92
N PHE A 55 5.71 2.42 9.12
CA PHE A 55 6.98 3.00 9.57
C PHE A 55 7.01 4.53 9.62
N ALA A 56 6.06 5.23 9.00
CA ALA A 56 6.02 6.69 8.98
C ALA A 56 4.75 7.22 9.64
N GLU A 57 4.94 8.13 10.61
CA GLU A 57 3.86 8.93 11.18
C GLU A 57 4.24 10.41 11.03
N GLY A 58 3.60 11.08 10.06
CA GLY A 58 3.98 12.43 9.66
C GLY A 58 5.39 12.49 9.06
N GLN A 59 6.33 13.14 9.76
CA GLN A 59 7.75 13.24 9.37
C GLN A 59 8.68 12.38 10.24
N HIS A 60 8.15 11.62 11.18
CA HIS A 60 8.96 10.80 12.09
C HIS A 60 8.89 9.33 11.70
N LEU A 61 10.05 8.67 11.66
CA LEU A 61 10.12 7.22 11.64
C LEU A 61 9.79 6.71 13.04
N VAL A 62 8.64 6.07 13.19
CA VAL A 62 8.24 5.43 14.44
C VAL A 62 8.13 3.94 14.16
N LEU A 63 8.80 3.12 14.98
CA LEU A 63 8.52 1.69 15.00
C LEU A 63 7.21 1.47 15.79
N ASP A 64 6.07 1.63 15.11
CA ASP A 64 4.75 1.34 15.67
C ASP A 64 4.59 -0.18 15.86
N ALA A 65 3.69 -0.59 16.77
CA ALA A 65 3.35 -1.99 17.05
C ALA A 65 2.97 -2.77 15.78
N LYS A 66 2.51 -2.07 14.73
CA LYS A 66 2.23 -2.62 13.40
C LYS A 66 3.45 -3.28 12.75
N ALA A 67 4.66 -2.78 12.99
CA ALA A 67 5.89 -3.36 12.44
C ALA A 67 6.14 -4.76 13.01
N ALA A 68 5.90 -4.95 14.31
CA ALA A 68 6.02 -6.26 14.96
C ALA A 68 4.95 -7.24 14.45
N GLY A 69 3.71 -6.78 14.26
CA GLY A 69 2.65 -7.57 13.64
C GLY A 69 2.96 -7.98 12.20
N LEU A 70 3.49 -7.07 11.39
CA LEU A 70 3.90 -7.35 10.01
C LEU A 70 5.04 -8.36 9.95
N ALA A 71 6.02 -8.24 10.86
CA ALA A 71 7.11 -9.21 10.98
C ALA A 71 6.59 -10.61 11.34
N ALA A 72 5.66 -10.71 12.30
CA ALA A 72 5.02 -11.97 12.66
C ALA A 72 4.24 -12.58 11.50
N ALA A 73 3.51 -11.77 10.73
CA ALA A 73 2.83 -12.21 9.51
C ALA A 73 3.83 -12.78 8.49
N GLY A 74 4.97 -12.11 8.29
CA GLY A 74 6.04 -12.56 7.41
C GLY A 74 6.62 -13.90 7.84
N VAL A 75 6.85 -14.10 9.14
CA VAL A 75 7.32 -15.39 9.69
C VAL A 75 6.29 -16.49 9.48
N ALA A 76 5.01 -16.23 9.78
CA ALA A 76 3.93 -17.21 9.56
C ALA A 76 3.78 -17.58 8.07
N PHE A 77 3.97 -16.61 7.17
CA PHE A 77 3.99 -16.84 5.72
C PHE A 77 5.18 -17.71 5.29
N LEU A 78 6.39 -17.49 5.83
CA LEU A 78 7.56 -18.32 5.56
C LEU A 78 7.37 -19.77 6.02
N LEU A 79 6.63 -19.97 7.12
CA LEU A 79 6.23 -21.29 7.62
C LEU A 79 5.09 -21.93 6.78
N ARG A 80 4.64 -21.28 5.70
CA ARG A 80 3.52 -21.72 4.84
C ARG A 80 2.21 -21.94 5.61
N ALA A 81 1.96 -21.15 6.64
CA ALA A 81 0.73 -21.21 7.43
C ALA A 81 -0.50 -20.81 6.58
N PRO A 82 -1.71 -21.30 6.92
CA PRO A 82 -2.93 -20.86 6.24
C PRO A 82 -3.21 -19.38 6.52
N PHE A 83 -3.91 -18.72 5.59
CA PHE A 83 -4.15 -17.28 5.61
C PHE A 83 -4.73 -16.76 6.94
N LEU A 84 -5.69 -17.50 7.52
CA LEU A 84 -6.28 -17.17 8.83
C LEU A 84 -5.24 -17.14 9.96
N VAL A 85 -4.28 -18.05 9.95
CA VAL A 85 -3.22 -18.11 10.97
C VAL A 85 -2.25 -16.95 10.80
N ILE A 86 -1.92 -16.58 9.56
CA ILE A 86 -1.07 -15.42 9.27
C ILE A 86 -1.69 -14.13 9.82
N ILE A 87 -2.98 -13.89 9.52
CA ILE A 87 -3.69 -12.71 10.02
C ILE A 87 -3.82 -12.77 11.54
N GLY A 88 -4.21 -13.91 12.10
CA GLY A 88 -4.37 -14.09 13.53
C GLY A 88 -3.07 -13.77 14.28
N ALA A 89 -1.94 -14.30 13.83
CA ALA A 89 -0.63 -14.00 14.40
C ALA A 89 -0.30 -12.51 14.31
N ALA A 90 -0.52 -11.87 13.16
CA ALA A 90 -0.26 -10.45 12.97
C ALA A 90 -1.06 -9.58 13.95
N VAL A 91 -2.37 -9.85 14.07
CA VAL A 91 -3.27 -9.11 14.96
C VAL A 91 -2.90 -9.32 16.42
N LEU A 92 -2.66 -10.57 16.84
CA LEU A 92 -2.30 -10.90 18.21
C LEU A 92 -0.97 -10.25 18.63
N VAL A 93 0.04 -10.28 17.77
CA VAL A 93 1.33 -9.64 18.05
C VAL A 93 1.19 -8.12 18.10
N THR A 94 0.47 -7.51 17.15
CA THR A 94 0.22 -6.05 17.18
C THR A 94 -0.51 -5.63 18.45
N ALA A 95 -1.57 -6.35 18.81
CA ALA A 95 -2.37 -6.07 20.00
C ALA A 95 -1.56 -6.27 21.29
N GLY A 96 -0.78 -7.35 21.37
CA GLY A 96 0.08 -7.63 22.52
C GLY A 96 1.16 -6.57 22.72
N VAL A 97 1.86 -6.17 21.65
CA VAL A 97 2.88 -5.11 21.71
C VAL A 97 2.24 -3.78 22.12
N ARG A 98 1.06 -3.45 21.57
CA ARG A 98 0.32 -2.24 21.93
C ARG A 98 -0.26 -2.26 23.35
N ALA A 99 -0.50 -3.42 23.94
CA ALA A 99 -0.97 -3.53 25.32
C ALA A 99 0.17 -3.44 26.35
N LEU A 100 1.40 -3.70 25.92
CA LEU A 100 2.61 -3.68 26.76
C LEU A 100 3.37 -2.35 26.70
N GLY A 101 3.09 -1.50 25.72
CA GLY A 101 3.62 -0.13 25.59
C GLY A 101 2.52 0.92 25.74
#